data_AF-A0A959VNC6-F1
#
_entry.id   AF-A0A959VNC6-F1
#
_cell.length_a   1.000
_cell.length_b   1.000
_cell.length_c   1.000
_cell.angle_alpha   90.00
_cell.angle_beta   90.00
_cell.angle_gamma   90.00
#
_symmetry.space_group_name_H-M   'P 1'
#
loop_
_entity.id
_entity.type
_entity.pdbx_description
1 polymer ?
#
loop_
_entity_poly.entity_id
_entity_poly.type
_entity_poly.pdbx_seq_one_letter_code
_entity_poly.pdbx_strand_id
1 'polypeptide(L)'
;MALAVATFLIVLALIASERVHRTKVALLGAAIVVLFVGQYSEELAIESVEFATLGLLAGMMILVYLTSQSGIYDFIAVKAGQISRGNPFVLVVMMAATVTILAGFLDNLTTILLIVPITFLLADTLDIDPMPLILVEVVSANIGGAATLIGDPPNIMIGNAAGLSFNDFLLNTMPAAVSILAVITVALYFVFRKRIQVAEENRKYVMELDARASIRDMGELKRTLPVLLGTIVLFFLHQYIHVEPATVALTGAAVCLAVTRVPIEEALEKIEWTTMFFFIGLFVMVGALETTGAIDHVAEAITDVTNGNRNAELVGI
;
A
#
# COMPACT_ATOMS: atom_id res chain seq x y z
N MET A 1 23.96 4.97 21.83
CA MET A 1 22.54 4.93 22.25
C MET A 1 21.87 6.30 22.26
N ALA A 2 22.15 7.21 23.21
CA ALA A 2 21.40 8.48 23.37
C ALA A 2 21.31 9.31 22.09
N LEU A 3 22.40 9.41 21.32
CA LEU A 3 22.41 10.13 20.04
C LEU A 3 21.52 9.46 18.98
N ALA A 4 21.53 8.13 18.89
CA ALA A 4 20.69 7.38 17.95
C ALA A 4 19.20 7.58 18.27
N VAL A 5 18.84 7.44 19.55
CA VAL A 5 17.46 7.67 20.03
C VAL A 5 17.02 9.11 19.79
N ALA A 6 17.85 10.09 20.16
CA ALA A 6 17.53 11.50 19.95
C ALA A 6 17.35 11.83 18.47
N THR A 7 18.24 11.33 17.61
CA THR A 7 18.16 11.53 16.15
C THR A 7 16.87 10.93 15.61
N PHE A 8 16.54 9.69 15.98
CA PHE A 8 15.32 9.02 15.54
C PHE A 8 14.05 9.76 15.99
N LEU A 9 13.96 10.18 17.26
CA LEU A 9 12.82 10.93 17.77
C LEU A 9 12.65 12.29 17.10
N ILE A 10 13.76 13.01 16.85
CA ILE A 10 13.73 14.29 16.12
C ILE A 10 13.25 14.06 14.68
N VAL A 11 13.75 13.03 14.01
CA VAL A 11 13.34 12.69 12.64
C VAL A 11 11.85 12.34 12.60
N LEU A 12 11.35 11.52 13.52
CA LEU A 12 9.92 11.21 13.64
C LEU A 12 9.08 12.46 13.88
N ALA A 13 9.51 13.36 14.78
CA ALA A 13 8.79 14.61 15.04
C ALA A 13 8.76 15.53 13.80
N LEU A 14 9.86 15.60 13.04
CA LEU A 14 9.94 16.37 11.81
C LEU A 14 9.06 15.78 10.71
N ILE A 15 9.04 14.45 10.55
CA ILE A 15 8.14 13.76 9.62
C ILE A 15 6.68 14.03 10.00
N ALA A 16 6.33 13.87 11.28
CA ALA A 16 4.97 14.12 11.79
C ALA A 16 4.54 15.59 11.67
N SER A 17 5.49 16.53 11.66
CA SER A 17 5.19 17.95 11.45
C SER A 17 4.76 18.28 10.02
N GLU A 18 5.02 17.39 9.05
CA GLU A 18 4.78 17.56 7.61
C GLU A 18 5.42 18.83 6.99
N ARG A 19 6.25 19.57 7.73
CA ARG A 19 6.89 20.81 7.26
C ARG A 19 8.06 20.56 6.31
N VAL A 20 8.66 19.39 6.38
CA VAL A 20 9.83 19.00 5.59
C VAL A 20 9.57 17.66 4.93
N HIS A 21 10.02 17.49 3.69
CA HIS A 21 9.84 16.25 2.94
C HIS A 21 10.46 15.05 3.68
N ARG A 22 9.65 14.04 4.01
CA ARG A 22 10.03 12.86 4.83
C ARG A 22 11.36 12.21 4.41
N THR A 23 11.57 12.02 3.11
CA THR A 23 12.82 11.44 2.57
C THR A 23 14.06 12.25 2.91
N LYS A 24 13.99 13.59 2.86
CA LYS A 24 15.13 14.45 3.21
C LYS A 24 15.51 14.28 4.68
N VAL A 25 14.49 14.26 5.54
CA VAL A 25 14.66 14.08 6.99
C VAL A 25 15.24 12.70 7.30
N ALA A 26 14.71 11.63 6.68
CA ALA A 26 15.21 10.27 6.86
C ALA A 26 16.67 10.10 6.42
N LEU A 27 17.05 10.66 5.25
CA LEU A 27 18.43 10.59 4.77
C LEU A 27 19.40 11.40 5.64
N LEU A 28 18.99 12.57 6.14
CA LEU A 28 19.79 13.35 7.08
C LEU A 28 19.95 12.60 8.41
N GLY A 29 18.88 11.99 8.92
CA GLY A 29 18.92 11.16 10.11
C GLY A 29 19.87 9.97 9.95
N ALA A 30 19.79 9.27 8.82
CA ALA A 30 20.71 8.19 8.47
C ALA A 30 22.17 8.65 8.43
N ALA A 31 22.46 9.78 7.78
CA ALA A 31 23.81 10.35 7.76
C ALA A 31 24.32 10.71 9.16
N ILE A 32 23.46 11.29 10.02
CA ILE A 32 23.82 11.64 11.39
C ILE A 32 24.16 10.39 12.20
N VAL A 33 23.35 9.33 12.11
CA VAL A 33 23.64 8.12 12.90
C VAL A 33 24.92 7.45 12.41
N VAL A 34 25.16 7.36 11.11
CA VAL A 34 26.40 6.76 10.56
C VAL A 34 27.64 7.56 10.94
N LEU A 35 27.58 8.89 10.91
CA LEU A 35 28.76 9.72 11.16
C LEU A 35 29.10 9.86 12.65
N PHE A 36 28.10 9.82 13.53
CA PHE A 36 28.27 10.22 14.94
C PHE A 36 27.95 9.13 15.96
N VAL A 37 27.31 8.02 15.57
CA VAL A 37 27.13 6.86 16.46
C VAL A 37 28.34 5.94 16.28
N GLY A 38 29.38 6.16 17.09
CA GLY A 38 30.68 5.49 16.89
C GLY A 38 30.70 3.95 16.96
N GLN A 39 29.63 3.31 17.40
CA GLN A 39 29.47 1.84 17.39
C GLN A 39 28.79 1.32 16.12
N TYR A 40 28.32 2.21 15.24
CA TYR A 40 27.58 1.87 14.03
C TYR A 40 28.40 2.26 12.80
N SER A 41 28.99 1.27 12.15
CA SER A 41 29.85 1.47 10.98
C SER A 41 29.05 1.66 9.69
N GLU A 42 29.71 2.15 8.64
CA GLU A 42 29.12 2.19 7.29
C GLU A 42 28.72 0.79 6.79
N GLU A 43 29.47 -0.24 7.15
CA GLU A 43 29.16 -1.64 6.83
C GLU A 43 27.86 -2.10 7.49
N LEU A 44 27.71 -1.86 8.80
CA LEU A 44 26.45 -2.14 9.53
C LEU A 44 25.27 -1.35 8.96
N ALA A 45 25.52 -0.11 8.51
CA ALA A 45 24.49 0.71 7.87
C ALA A 45 24.00 0.09 6.56
N ILE A 46 24.89 -0.46 5.74
CA ILE A 46 24.53 -1.16 4.50
C ILE A 46 23.81 -2.47 4.81
N GLU A 47 24.30 -3.25 5.79
CA GLU A 47 23.68 -4.51 6.21
C GLU A 47 22.28 -4.32 6.80
N SER A 48 22.02 -3.17 7.43
CA SER A 48 20.70 -2.85 7.98
C SER A 48 19.64 -2.59 6.91
N VAL A 49 20.03 -2.34 5.66
CA VAL A 49 19.09 -2.07 4.56
C VAL A 49 18.43 -3.37 4.09
N GLU A 50 17.12 -3.49 4.33
CA GLU A 50 16.34 -4.66 3.93
C GLU A 50 16.03 -4.65 2.42
N PHE A 51 16.93 -5.24 1.63
CA PHE A 51 16.80 -5.31 0.17
C PHE A 51 15.60 -6.14 -0.29
N ALA A 52 15.13 -7.12 0.49
CA ALA A 52 13.92 -7.85 0.14
C ALA A 52 12.70 -6.91 0.11
N THR A 53 12.58 -6.01 1.09
CA THR A 53 11.51 -5.01 1.12
C THR A 53 11.60 -4.05 -0.06
N LEU A 54 12.80 -3.52 -0.34
CA LEU A 54 13.03 -2.62 -1.47
C LEU A 54 12.74 -3.30 -2.82
N GLY A 55 13.19 -4.54 -3.00
CA GLY A 55 12.95 -5.34 -4.20
C GLY A 55 11.46 -5.64 -4.41
N LEU A 56 10.74 -5.99 -3.35
CA LEU A 56 9.30 -6.19 -3.38
C LEU A 56 8.57 -4.90 -3.82
N LEU A 57 8.88 -3.77 -3.20
CA LEU A 57 8.28 -2.47 -3.54
C LEU A 57 8.56 -2.09 -5.00
N ALA A 58 9.82 -2.15 -5.44
CA ALA A 58 10.19 -1.83 -6.81
C ALA A 58 9.50 -2.74 -7.84
N GLY A 59 9.47 -4.06 -7.58
CA GLY A 59 8.81 -5.03 -8.45
C GLY A 59 7.32 -4.76 -8.59
N MET A 60 6.64 -4.46 -7.47
CA MET A 60 5.21 -4.14 -7.49
C MET A 60 4.92 -2.81 -8.16
N MET A 61 5.69 -1.75 -7.91
CA MET A 61 5.52 -0.46 -8.58
C MET A 61 5.61 -0.60 -10.10
N ILE A 62 6.59 -1.36 -10.61
CA ILE A 62 6.74 -1.63 -12.05
C ILE A 62 5.55 -2.42 -12.58
N LEU A 63 5.18 -3.52 -11.93
CA LEU A 63 4.07 -4.39 -12.35
C LEU A 63 2.74 -3.62 -12.43
N VAL A 64 2.45 -2.87 -11.38
CA VAL A 64 1.22 -2.08 -11.25
C VAL A 64 1.20 -0.97 -12.29
N TYR A 65 2.31 -0.26 -12.48
CA TYR A 65 2.40 0.77 -13.51
C TYR A 65 2.17 0.19 -14.92
N LEU A 66 2.87 -0.88 -15.30
CA LEU A 66 2.75 -1.49 -16.64
C LEU A 66 1.34 -2.00 -16.92
N THR A 67 0.70 -2.61 -15.92
CA THR A 67 -0.67 -3.09 -16.03
C THR A 67 -1.68 -1.93 -16.07
N SER A 68 -1.40 -0.80 -15.41
CA SER A 68 -2.28 0.37 -15.44
C SER A 68 -2.36 1.01 -16.82
N GLN A 69 -1.31 0.88 -17.65
CA GLN A 69 -1.28 1.45 -19.00
C GLN A 69 -2.38 0.89 -19.91
N SER A 70 -2.84 -0.35 -19.66
CA SER A 70 -3.92 -0.94 -20.44
C SER A 70 -5.31 -0.36 -20.11
N GLY A 71 -5.45 0.38 -19.00
CA GLY A 71 -6.72 0.91 -18.50
C GLY A 71 -7.60 -0.12 -17.78
N ILE A 72 -7.02 -1.23 -17.32
CA ILE A 72 -7.78 -2.28 -16.63
C ILE A 72 -8.41 -1.80 -15.32
N TYR A 73 -7.70 -0.97 -14.57
CA TYR A 73 -8.18 -0.45 -13.29
C TYR A 73 -9.39 0.48 -13.49
N ASP A 74 -9.33 1.37 -14.49
CA ASP A 74 -10.43 2.22 -14.92
C ASP A 74 -11.65 1.39 -15.33
N PHE A 75 -11.45 0.34 -16.13
CA PHE A 75 -12.52 -0.57 -16.55
C PHE A 75 -13.22 -1.21 -15.35
N ILE A 76 -12.45 -1.68 -14.36
CA ILE A 76 -12.99 -2.29 -13.13
C ILE A 76 -13.81 -1.27 -12.35
N ALA A 77 -13.31 -0.04 -12.18
CA ALA A 77 -13.99 1.02 -11.45
C ALA A 77 -15.31 1.45 -12.13
N VAL A 78 -15.30 1.66 -13.45
CA VAL A 78 -16.54 1.96 -14.20
C VAL A 78 -17.52 0.80 -14.09
N LYS A 79 -17.06 -0.45 -14.18
CA LYS A 79 -17.92 -1.63 -13.99
C LYS A 79 -18.52 -1.71 -12.60
N ALA A 80 -17.76 -1.39 -11.56
CA ALA A 80 -18.25 -1.31 -10.19
C ALA A 80 -19.37 -0.26 -10.07
N GLY A 81 -19.16 0.92 -10.68
CA GLY A 81 -20.19 1.96 -10.80
C GLY A 81 -21.46 1.47 -11.52
N GLN A 82 -21.32 0.77 -12.65
CA GLN A 82 -22.46 0.20 -13.39
C GLN A 82 -23.25 -0.84 -12.60
N ILE A 83 -22.56 -1.69 -11.84
CA ILE A 83 -23.20 -2.71 -10.98
C ILE A 83 -24.11 -2.05 -9.94
N SER A 84 -23.78 -0.82 -9.49
CA SER A 84 -24.62 -0.06 -8.58
C SER A 84 -25.99 0.31 -9.14
N ARG A 85 -26.13 0.40 -10.47
CA ARG A 85 -27.34 0.89 -11.17
C ARG A 85 -27.84 2.23 -10.61
N GLY A 86 -26.92 3.07 -10.14
CA GLY A 86 -27.22 4.37 -9.52
C GLY A 86 -27.83 4.28 -8.12
N ASN A 87 -27.82 3.11 -7.47
CA ASN A 87 -28.15 3.02 -6.05
C ASN A 87 -26.97 3.55 -5.21
N PRO A 88 -27.17 4.60 -4.39
CA PRO A 88 -26.08 5.21 -3.62
C PRO A 88 -25.35 4.26 -2.67
N PHE A 89 -26.10 3.37 -2.01
CA PHE A 89 -25.52 2.43 -1.07
C PHE A 89 -24.66 1.39 -1.80
N VAL A 90 -25.20 0.82 -2.89
CA VAL A 90 -24.47 -0.16 -3.70
C VAL A 90 -23.25 0.50 -4.35
N LEU A 91 -23.34 1.76 -4.78
CA LEU A 91 -22.19 2.50 -5.32
C LEU A 91 -21.06 2.59 -4.30
N VAL A 92 -21.37 3.05 -3.09
CA VAL A 92 -20.39 3.16 -2.00
C VAL A 92 -19.75 1.79 -1.69
N VAL A 93 -20.56 0.74 -1.56
CA VAL A 93 -20.07 -0.62 -1.28
C VAL A 93 -19.20 -1.15 -2.42
N MET A 94 -19.60 -0.96 -3.68
CA MET A 94 -18.86 -1.44 -4.84
C MET A 94 -17.53 -0.70 -5.01
N MET A 95 -17.53 0.63 -4.85
CA MET A 95 -16.29 1.42 -4.91
C MET A 95 -15.34 1.07 -3.76
N ALA A 96 -15.86 0.96 -2.52
CA ALA A 96 -15.08 0.53 -1.37
C ALA A 96 -14.46 -0.86 -1.60
N ALA A 97 -15.25 -1.84 -2.05
CA ALA A 97 -14.77 -3.19 -2.32
C ALA A 97 -13.73 -3.21 -3.46
N THR A 98 -13.97 -2.47 -4.54
CA THR A 98 -12.99 -2.34 -5.63
C THR A 98 -11.68 -1.77 -5.14
N VAL A 99 -11.71 -0.68 -4.37
CA VAL A 99 -10.51 -0.05 -3.83
C VAL A 99 -9.79 -0.95 -2.84
N THR A 100 -10.49 -1.63 -1.93
CA THR A 100 -9.87 -2.57 -1.00
C THR A 100 -9.18 -3.72 -1.72
N ILE A 101 -9.82 -4.30 -2.75
CA ILE A 101 -9.23 -5.39 -3.53
C ILE A 101 -7.99 -4.89 -4.27
N LEU A 102 -8.07 -3.73 -4.92
CA LEU A 102 -6.94 -3.14 -5.64
C LEU A 102 -5.79 -2.80 -4.68
N ALA A 103 -6.04 -2.08 -3.59
CA ALA A 103 -5.04 -1.72 -2.59
C ALA A 103 -4.44 -2.92 -1.84
N GLY A 104 -5.10 -4.09 -1.88
CA GLY A 104 -4.51 -5.33 -1.38
C GLY A 104 -3.32 -5.82 -2.23
N PHE A 105 -3.18 -5.34 -3.47
CA PHE A 105 -2.08 -5.72 -4.38
C PHE A 105 -1.32 -4.52 -4.95
N LEU A 106 -1.92 -3.33 -4.93
CA LEU A 106 -1.33 -2.05 -5.31
C LEU A 106 -1.01 -1.25 -4.05
N ASP A 107 -0.05 -0.33 -4.12
CA ASP A 107 0.14 0.60 -3.00
C ASP A 107 -1.06 1.57 -2.88
N ASN A 108 -1.30 2.03 -1.65
CA ASN A 108 -2.44 2.87 -1.31
C ASN A 108 -2.51 4.17 -2.14
N LEU A 109 -1.36 4.81 -2.37
CA LEU A 109 -1.30 6.09 -3.08
C LEU A 109 -1.66 5.89 -4.55
N THR A 110 -1.03 4.94 -5.22
CA THR A 110 -1.31 4.60 -6.62
C THR A 110 -2.76 4.19 -6.81
N THR A 111 -3.32 3.40 -5.90
CA THR A 111 -4.73 2.98 -5.99
C THR A 111 -5.67 4.19 -6.00
N ILE A 112 -5.45 5.15 -5.11
CA ILE A 112 -6.25 6.38 -5.04
C ILE A 112 -6.05 7.25 -6.28
N LEU A 113 -4.80 7.41 -6.75
CA LEU A 113 -4.53 8.19 -7.95
C LEU A 113 -5.17 7.61 -9.22
N LEU A 114 -5.33 6.28 -9.29
CA LEU A 114 -6.02 5.60 -10.39
C LEU A 114 -7.54 5.71 -10.29
N ILE A 115 -8.09 5.59 -9.08
CA ILE A 115 -9.54 5.48 -8.88
C ILE A 115 -10.21 6.85 -8.84
N VAL A 116 -9.62 7.85 -8.19
CA VAL A 116 -10.22 9.18 -8.01
C VAL A 116 -10.69 9.85 -9.32
N PRO A 117 -9.94 9.82 -10.44
CA PRO A 117 -10.44 10.35 -11.71
C PRO A 117 -11.74 9.67 -12.18
N ILE A 118 -11.86 8.37 -11.96
CA ILE A 118 -13.07 7.61 -12.29
C ILE A 118 -14.19 7.89 -11.30
N THR A 119 -13.85 8.10 -10.03
CA THR A 119 -14.81 8.54 -9.00
C THR A 119 -15.43 9.88 -9.35
N PHE A 120 -14.63 10.85 -9.81
CA PHE A 120 -15.13 12.11 -10.34
C PHE A 120 -16.05 11.89 -11.54
N LEU A 121 -15.64 11.07 -12.51
CA LEU A 121 -16.49 10.73 -13.66
C LEU A 121 -17.84 10.13 -13.24
N LEU A 122 -17.83 9.18 -12.29
CA LEU A 122 -19.04 8.53 -11.79
C LEU A 122 -19.93 9.51 -11.01
N ALA A 123 -19.32 10.36 -10.18
CA ALA A 123 -20.03 11.36 -9.40
C ALA A 123 -20.69 12.42 -10.31
N ASP A 124 -19.97 12.91 -11.32
CA ASP A 124 -20.49 13.83 -12.32
C ASP A 124 -21.63 13.20 -13.13
N THR A 125 -21.47 11.93 -13.52
CA THR A 125 -22.50 11.18 -14.26
C THR A 125 -23.78 10.99 -13.43
N LEU A 126 -23.64 10.85 -12.11
CA LEU A 126 -24.75 10.65 -11.18
C LEU A 126 -25.28 11.94 -10.56
N ASP A 127 -24.65 13.09 -10.84
CA ASP A 127 -24.91 14.41 -10.26
C ASP A 127 -24.87 14.41 -8.72
N ILE A 128 -23.77 13.90 -8.15
CA ILE A 128 -23.54 13.84 -6.70
C ILE A 128 -22.21 14.46 -6.30
N ASP A 129 -22.07 14.85 -5.04
CA ASP A 129 -20.79 15.30 -4.47
C ASP A 129 -19.78 14.12 -4.50
N PRO A 130 -18.61 14.25 -5.16
CA PRO A 130 -17.59 13.20 -5.21
C PRO A 130 -16.87 13.01 -3.86
N MET A 131 -16.83 14.04 -3.01
CA MET A 131 -16.02 14.03 -1.78
C MET A 131 -16.34 12.85 -0.84
N PRO A 132 -17.61 12.52 -0.56
CA PRO A 132 -17.96 11.32 0.18
C PRO A 132 -17.39 10.01 -0.38
N LEU A 133 -17.43 9.82 -1.70
CA LEU A 133 -16.91 8.60 -2.33
C LEU A 133 -15.39 8.54 -2.18
N ILE A 134 -14.70 9.63 -2.47
CA ILE A 134 -13.24 9.72 -2.31
C ILE A 134 -12.83 9.44 -0.86
N LEU A 135 -13.56 9.95 0.14
CA LEU A 135 -13.27 9.66 1.54
C LEU A 135 -13.46 8.17 1.88
N VAL A 136 -14.52 7.55 1.37
CA VAL A 136 -14.72 6.09 1.51
C VAL A 136 -13.57 5.34 0.86
N GLU A 137 -13.17 5.72 -0.34
CA GLU A 137 -12.09 5.09 -1.10
C GLU A 137 -10.75 5.23 -0.37
N VAL A 138 -10.39 6.42 0.13
CA VAL A 138 -9.15 6.63 0.90
C VAL A 138 -9.10 5.71 2.12
N VAL A 139 -10.20 5.59 2.87
CA VAL A 139 -10.25 4.69 4.03
C VAL A 139 -10.22 3.22 3.59
N SER A 140 -10.94 2.87 2.52
CA SER A 140 -10.98 1.51 1.96
C SER A 140 -9.63 1.06 1.40
N ALA A 141 -8.83 1.99 0.86
CA ALA A 141 -7.47 1.74 0.38
C ALA A 141 -6.58 1.34 1.55
N ASN A 142 -6.58 2.13 2.64
CA ASN A 142 -5.81 1.79 3.84
C ASN A 142 -6.23 0.44 4.44
N ILE A 143 -7.53 0.12 4.45
CA ILE A 143 -8.02 -1.20 4.92
C ILE A 143 -7.54 -2.32 3.99
N GLY A 144 -7.56 -2.10 2.68
CA GLY A 144 -7.06 -3.06 1.68
C GLY A 144 -5.57 -3.29 1.78
N GLY A 145 -4.80 -2.21 1.88
CA GLY A 145 -3.35 -2.24 2.07
C GLY A 145 -2.96 -2.97 3.35
N ALA A 146 -3.69 -2.74 4.44
CA ALA A 146 -3.51 -3.45 5.71
C ALA A 146 -3.87 -4.94 5.63
N ALA A 147 -4.73 -5.36 4.69
CA ALA A 147 -5.21 -6.75 4.62
C ALA A 147 -4.15 -7.73 4.12
N THR A 148 -3.14 -7.26 3.38
CA THR A 148 -2.14 -8.13 2.74
C THR A 148 -0.73 -7.75 3.14
N LEU A 149 0.20 -8.70 2.98
CA LEU A 149 1.61 -8.48 3.26
C LEU A 149 2.24 -7.38 2.38
N ILE A 150 1.69 -7.17 1.18
CA ILE A 150 2.34 -6.37 0.12
C ILE A 150 1.70 -4.99 -0.01
N GLY A 151 0.46 -4.81 0.45
CA GLY A 151 -0.30 -3.59 0.24
C GLY A 151 0.28 -2.34 0.92
N ASP A 152 1.11 -2.50 1.95
CA ASP A 152 1.79 -1.39 2.62
C ASP A 152 3.20 -1.78 3.10
N PRO A 153 4.23 -0.92 2.90
CA PRO A 153 5.58 -1.18 3.40
C PRO A 153 5.72 -1.62 4.87
N PRO A 154 4.99 -1.08 5.87
CA PRO A 154 5.06 -1.57 7.25
C PRO A 154 4.68 -3.04 7.38
N ASN A 155 3.72 -3.53 6.57
CA ASN A 155 3.34 -4.93 6.58
C ASN A 155 4.48 -5.81 6.08
N ILE A 156 5.17 -5.37 5.03
CA ILE A 156 6.36 -6.06 4.50
C ILE A 156 7.43 -6.16 5.59
N MET A 157 7.71 -5.04 6.28
CA MET A 157 8.68 -5.02 7.38
C MET A 157 8.31 -6.00 8.50
N ILE A 158 7.06 -6.00 8.93
CA ILE A 158 6.55 -6.91 9.98
C ILE A 158 6.64 -8.36 9.51
N GLY A 159 6.19 -8.66 8.28
CA GLY A 159 6.19 -10.01 7.75
C GLY A 159 7.58 -10.59 7.57
N ASN A 160 8.53 -9.79 7.07
CA ASN A 160 9.92 -10.21 6.96
C ASN A 160 10.56 -10.45 8.33
N ALA A 161 10.40 -9.51 9.27
CA ALA A 161 10.95 -9.64 10.62
C ALA A 161 10.36 -10.84 11.39
N ALA A 162 9.08 -11.13 11.20
CA ALA A 162 8.39 -12.26 11.84
C ALA A 162 8.46 -13.57 11.02
N GLY A 163 9.09 -13.56 9.84
CA GLY A 163 9.12 -14.71 8.93
C GLY A 163 7.74 -15.20 8.47
N LEU A 164 6.76 -14.30 8.41
CA LEU A 164 5.39 -14.59 7.98
C LEU A 164 5.31 -14.67 6.47
N SER A 165 4.57 -15.66 5.96
CA SER A 165 4.22 -15.68 4.56
C SER A 165 3.10 -14.72 4.19
N PHE A 166 2.92 -14.55 2.89
CA PHE A 166 1.75 -13.88 2.34
C PHE A 166 0.45 -14.52 2.88
N ASN A 167 0.39 -15.85 2.95
CA ASN A 167 -0.78 -16.57 3.42
C ASN A 167 -1.01 -16.42 4.92
N ASP A 168 0.05 -16.48 5.73
CA ASP A 168 -0.05 -16.29 7.19
C ASP A 168 -0.59 -14.90 7.52
N PHE A 169 -0.03 -13.88 6.87
CA PHE A 169 -0.45 -12.50 7.04
C PHE A 169 -1.90 -12.30 6.57
N LEU A 170 -2.24 -12.81 5.37
CA LEU A 170 -3.58 -12.68 4.81
C LEU A 170 -4.64 -13.36 5.69
N LEU A 171 -4.40 -14.60 6.13
CA LEU A 171 -5.36 -15.34 6.95
C LEU A 171 -5.55 -14.71 8.34
N ASN A 172 -4.54 -14.03 8.87
CA ASN A 172 -4.63 -13.30 10.13
C ASN A 172 -5.39 -11.98 9.99
N THR A 173 -5.00 -11.14 9.02
CA THR A 173 -5.46 -9.75 8.95
C THR A 173 -6.74 -9.58 8.14
N MET A 174 -7.00 -10.45 7.15
CA MET A 174 -8.18 -10.35 6.27
C MET A 174 -9.51 -10.41 7.03
N PRO A 175 -9.74 -11.28 8.05
CA PRO A 175 -10.99 -11.27 8.80
C PRO A 175 -11.28 -9.93 9.49
N ALA A 176 -10.24 -9.31 10.06
CA ALA A 176 -10.33 -8.00 10.67
C ALA A 176 -10.59 -6.91 9.60
N ALA A 177 -9.83 -6.92 8.50
CA ALA A 177 -10.00 -5.97 7.41
C ALA A 177 -11.41 -6.00 6.80
N VAL A 178 -11.97 -7.19 6.54
CA VAL A 178 -13.35 -7.34 6.04
C VAL A 178 -14.38 -6.82 7.03
N SER A 179 -14.19 -7.12 8.33
CA SER A 179 -15.09 -6.64 9.38
C SER A 179 -15.05 -5.12 9.50
N ILE A 180 -13.86 -4.53 9.49
CA ILE A 180 -13.64 -3.08 9.54
C ILE A 180 -14.22 -2.43 8.28
N LEU A 181 -13.98 -2.98 7.09
CA LEU A 181 -14.55 -2.49 5.84
C LEU A 181 -16.07 -2.43 5.91
N ALA A 182 -16.72 -3.51 6.36
CA ALA A 182 -18.17 -3.56 6.48
C ALA A 182 -18.71 -2.48 7.44
N VAL A 183 -18.12 -2.36 8.62
CA VAL A 183 -18.54 -1.37 9.64
C VAL A 183 -18.31 0.06 9.14
N ILE A 184 -17.12 0.36 8.63
CA ILE A 184 -16.75 1.70 8.16
C ILE A 184 -17.56 2.09 6.94
N THR A 185 -17.73 1.21 5.95
CA THR A 185 -18.51 1.51 4.74
C THR A 185 -19.95 1.86 5.10
N VAL A 186 -20.58 1.09 6.00
CA VAL A 186 -21.94 1.38 6.48
C VAL A 186 -21.99 2.68 7.27
N ALA A 187 -21.03 2.91 8.18
CA ALA A 187 -20.97 4.13 8.98
C ALA A 187 -20.80 5.38 8.10
N LEU A 188 -19.84 5.37 7.18
CA LEU A 188 -19.56 6.47 6.25
C LEU A 188 -20.74 6.70 5.30
N TYR A 189 -21.41 5.63 4.83
CA TYR A 189 -22.64 5.77 4.08
C TYR A 189 -23.69 6.55 4.88
N PHE A 190 -23.94 6.20 6.15
CA PHE A 190 -24.93 6.91 6.96
C PHE A 190 -24.54 8.37 7.25
N VAL A 191 -23.25 8.66 7.44
CA VAL A 191 -22.74 10.02 7.63
C VAL A 191 -22.97 10.87 6.37
N PHE A 192 -22.66 10.33 5.19
CA PHE A 192 -22.71 11.07 3.94
C PHE A 192 -24.00 10.88 3.13
N ARG A 193 -24.95 10.03 3.58
CA ARG A 193 -26.14 9.64 2.82
C ARG A 193 -26.87 10.80 2.17
N LYS A 194 -26.92 11.96 2.80
CA LYS A 194 -27.65 13.14 2.31
C LYS A 194 -26.98 13.80 1.09
N ARG A 195 -25.66 13.62 0.93
CA ARG A 195 -24.84 14.22 -0.14
C ARG A 195 -24.69 13.34 -1.38
N ILE A 196 -24.98 12.05 -1.26
CA ILE A 196 -24.79 11.04 -2.31
C ILE A 196 -26.12 10.49 -2.83
N GLN A 197 -27.25 11.15 -2.57
CA GLN A 197 -28.53 10.72 -3.12
C GLN A 197 -28.56 11.00 -4.62
N VAL A 198 -28.77 9.94 -5.39
CA VAL A 198 -28.87 10.02 -6.86
C VAL A 198 -30.35 10.18 -7.24
N ALA A 199 -30.67 11.22 -8.01
CA ALA A 199 -31.98 11.42 -8.59
C ALA A 199 -32.34 10.25 -9.53
N GLU A 200 -33.60 9.82 -9.56
CA GLU A 200 -34.00 8.64 -10.37
C GLU A 200 -33.68 8.82 -11.86
N GLU A 201 -33.80 10.04 -12.36
CA GLU A 201 -33.45 10.39 -13.74
C GLU A 201 -31.97 10.21 -14.05
N ASN A 202 -31.09 10.38 -13.06
CA ASN A 202 -29.64 10.29 -13.24
C ASN A 202 -29.11 8.85 -13.16
N ARG A 203 -29.87 7.93 -12.55
CA ARG A 203 -29.46 6.53 -12.39
C ARG A 203 -29.20 5.81 -13.71
N LYS A 204 -29.85 6.23 -14.80
CA LYS A 204 -29.66 5.62 -16.12
C LYS A 204 -28.31 6.00 -16.75
N TYR A 205 -27.77 7.18 -16.45
CA TYR A 205 -26.56 7.69 -17.10
C TYR A 205 -25.33 6.84 -16.76
N VAL A 206 -25.25 6.26 -15.55
CA VAL A 206 -24.15 5.34 -15.22
C VAL A 206 -24.15 4.09 -16.10
N MET A 207 -25.33 3.65 -16.55
CA MET A 207 -25.47 2.50 -17.46
C MET A 207 -25.12 2.84 -18.91
N GLU A 208 -25.13 4.13 -19.26
CA GLU A 208 -24.74 4.63 -20.59
C GLU A 208 -23.21 4.76 -20.74
N LEU A 209 -22.46 4.75 -19.64
CA LEU A 209 -21.00 4.74 -19.66
C LEU A 209 -20.46 3.52 -20.44
N ASP A 210 -19.55 3.75 -21.37
CA ASP A 210 -18.84 2.64 -22.03
C ASP A 210 -17.61 2.24 -21.21
N ALA A 211 -17.78 1.26 -20.33
CA ALA A 211 -16.66 0.69 -19.57
C ALA A 211 -15.55 0.16 -20.49
N ARG A 212 -15.87 -0.35 -21.69
CA ARG A 212 -14.84 -0.89 -22.60
C ARG A 212 -13.97 0.21 -23.19
N ALA A 213 -14.50 1.43 -23.31
CA ALA A 213 -13.71 2.59 -23.72
C ALA A 213 -12.59 2.93 -22.72
N SER A 214 -12.70 2.48 -21.46
CA SER A 214 -11.63 2.60 -20.47
C SER A 214 -10.41 1.72 -20.80
N ILE A 215 -10.57 0.64 -21.58
CA ILE A 215 -9.42 -0.17 -22.03
C ILE A 215 -8.73 0.56 -23.17
N ARG A 216 -7.65 1.26 -22.85
CA ARG A 216 -6.89 2.11 -23.79
C ARG A 216 -6.06 1.29 -24.76
N ASP A 217 -5.47 0.18 -24.29
CA ASP A 217 -4.67 -0.73 -25.12
C ASP A 217 -4.97 -2.19 -24.77
N MET A 218 -5.73 -2.85 -25.64
CA MET A 218 -6.06 -4.28 -25.54
C MET A 218 -4.86 -5.20 -25.79
N GLY A 219 -3.87 -4.73 -26.56
CA GLY A 219 -2.63 -5.45 -26.80
C GLY A 219 -1.77 -5.52 -25.53
N GLU A 220 -1.61 -4.38 -24.86
CA GLU A 220 -0.95 -4.33 -23.54
C GLU A 220 -1.71 -5.12 -22.50
N LEU A 221 -3.05 -5.00 -22.44
CA LEU A 221 -3.85 -5.79 -21.50
C LEU A 221 -3.55 -7.29 -21.61
N LYS A 222 -3.52 -7.83 -22.84
CA LYS A 222 -3.26 -9.26 -23.09
C LYS A 222 -1.83 -9.68 -22.76
N ARG A 223 -0.87 -8.74 -22.75
CA ARG A 223 0.54 -8.99 -22.41
C ARG A 223 0.76 -8.94 -20.90
N THR A 224 0.23 -7.92 -20.24
CA THR A 224 0.54 -7.61 -18.83
C THR A 224 -0.42 -8.27 -17.85
N LEU A 225 -1.71 -8.41 -18.16
CA LEU A 225 -2.70 -9.00 -17.25
C LEU A 225 -2.38 -10.46 -16.87
N PRO A 226 -1.97 -11.35 -17.79
CA PRO A 226 -1.58 -12.71 -17.41
C PRO A 226 -0.37 -12.75 -16.47
N VAL A 227 0.57 -11.82 -16.64
CA VAL A 227 1.76 -11.71 -15.77
C VAL A 227 1.37 -11.23 -14.38
N LEU A 228 0.47 -10.25 -14.28
CA LEU A 228 -0.08 -9.81 -12.98
C LEU A 228 -0.78 -10.95 -12.26
N LEU A 229 -1.72 -11.62 -12.93
CA LEU A 229 -2.46 -12.74 -12.35
C LEU A 229 -1.53 -13.90 -11.96
N GLY A 230 -0.53 -14.20 -12.80
CA GLY A 230 0.49 -15.20 -12.49
C GLY A 230 1.33 -14.83 -11.27
N THR A 231 1.71 -13.55 -11.14
CA THR A 231 2.46 -13.05 -9.99
C THR A 231 1.61 -13.13 -8.71
N ILE A 232 0.33 -12.76 -8.77
CA ILE A 232 -0.60 -12.93 -7.65
C ILE A 232 -0.69 -14.40 -7.23
N VAL A 233 -0.85 -15.33 -8.17
CA VAL A 233 -0.85 -16.77 -7.88
C VAL A 233 0.48 -17.21 -7.25
N LEU A 234 1.61 -16.72 -7.75
CA LEU A 234 2.92 -17.02 -7.17
C LEU A 234 3.06 -16.48 -5.75
N PHE A 235 2.46 -15.34 -5.40
CA PHE A 235 2.43 -14.87 -4.00
C PHE A 235 1.67 -15.82 -3.07
N PHE A 236 0.64 -16.53 -3.53
CA PHE A 236 0.01 -17.57 -2.72
C PHE A 236 0.87 -18.84 -2.63
N LEU A 237 1.69 -19.10 -3.64
CA LEU A 237 2.50 -20.31 -3.75
C LEU A 237 3.92 -20.18 -3.18
N HIS A 238 4.39 -18.97 -2.88
CA HIS A 238 5.79 -18.66 -2.63
C HIS A 238 6.45 -19.51 -1.52
N GLN A 239 5.70 -19.87 -0.46
CA GLN A 239 6.19 -20.78 0.58
C GLN A 239 6.44 -22.20 0.05
N TYR A 240 5.57 -22.72 -0.81
CA TYR A 240 5.68 -24.07 -1.36
C TYR A 240 6.85 -24.19 -2.35
N ILE A 241 7.18 -23.09 -3.04
CA ILE A 241 8.33 -23.02 -3.95
C ILE A 241 9.59 -22.47 -3.26
N HIS A 242 9.55 -22.22 -1.95
CA HIS A 242 10.66 -21.73 -1.13
C HIS A 242 11.34 -20.47 -1.70
N VAL A 243 10.55 -19.50 -2.15
CA VAL A 243 11.06 -18.19 -2.61
C VAL A 243 10.48 -17.05 -1.78
N GLU A 244 11.28 -16.01 -1.62
CA GLU A 244 10.86 -14.79 -0.95
C GLU A 244 9.83 -14.02 -1.80
N PRO A 245 8.88 -13.29 -1.16
CA PRO A 245 7.95 -12.43 -1.88
C PRO A 245 8.66 -11.41 -2.79
N ALA A 246 9.80 -10.88 -2.37
CA ALA A 246 10.62 -9.97 -3.17
C ALA A 246 11.03 -10.58 -4.51
N THR A 247 11.46 -11.85 -4.50
CA THR A 247 11.84 -12.59 -5.71
C THR A 247 10.64 -12.78 -6.64
N VAL A 248 9.46 -13.10 -6.10
CA VAL A 248 8.22 -13.21 -6.88
C VAL A 248 7.89 -11.90 -7.58
N ALA A 249 7.91 -10.79 -6.85
CA ALA A 249 7.59 -9.47 -7.39
C ALA A 249 8.57 -9.02 -8.48
N LEU A 250 9.88 -9.15 -8.22
CA LEU A 250 10.92 -8.80 -9.19
C LEU A 250 10.87 -9.69 -10.43
N THR A 251 10.56 -10.98 -10.27
CA THR A 251 10.40 -11.91 -11.39
C THR A 251 9.18 -11.53 -12.23
N GLY A 252 8.04 -11.25 -11.59
CA GLY A 252 6.85 -10.76 -12.28
C GLY A 252 7.13 -9.46 -13.04
N ALA A 253 7.81 -8.50 -12.41
CA ALA A 253 8.21 -7.24 -13.05
C ALA A 253 9.14 -7.46 -14.25
N ALA A 254 10.16 -8.30 -14.11
CA ALA A 254 11.08 -8.62 -15.20
C ALA A 254 10.37 -9.30 -16.38
N VAL A 255 9.47 -10.26 -16.10
CA VAL A 255 8.65 -10.90 -17.14
C VAL A 255 7.71 -9.89 -17.79
N CYS A 256 7.09 -9.00 -17.01
CA CYS A 256 6.18 -7.97 -17.52
C CYS A 256 6.91 -6.98 -18.44
N LEU A 257 8.11 -6.54 -18.05
CA LEU A 257 9.00 -5.70 -18.85
C LEU A 257 9.42 -6.39 -20.15
N ALA A 258 9.60 -7.71 -20.15
CA ALA A 258 9.96 -8.47 -21.34
C ALA A 258 8.82 -8.59 -22.37
N VAL A 259 7.55 -8.52 -21.93
CA VAL A 259 6.38 -8.71 -22.81
C VAL A 259 5.67 -7.42 -23.21
N THR A 260 5.77 -6.36 -22.39
CA THR A 260 5.15 -5.06 -22.66
C THR A 260 5.78 -4.36 -23.87
N ARG A 261 5.06 -3.40 -24.46
CA ARG A 261 5.62 -2.45 -25.44
C ARG A 261 6.08 -1.14 -24.81
N VAL A 262 5.78 -0.92 -23.53
CA VAL A 262 6.17 0.29 -22.81
C VAL A 262 7.71 0.31 -22.70
N PRO A 263 8.38 1.42 -23.04
CA PRO A 263 9.82 1.55 -22.88
C PRO A 263 10.25 1.30 -21.42
N ILE A 264 11.38 0.63 -21.24
CA ILE A 264 11.89 0.32 -19.90
C ILE A 264 12.21 1.60 -19.12
N GLU A 265 12.70 2.64 -19.79
CA GLU A 265 12.99 3.94 -19.19
C GLU A 265 11.72 4.54 -18.58
N GLU A 266 10.60 4.48 -19.30
CA GLU A 266 9.31 4.98 -18.82
C GLU A 266 8.81 4.17 -17.61
N ALA A 267 9.00 2.85 -17.63
CA ALA A 267 8.62 1.99 -16.50
C ALA A 267 9.47 2.25 -15.25
N LEU A 268 10.78 2.45 -15.40
CA LEU A 268 11.70 2.69 -14.29
C LEU A 268 11.57 4.11 -13.71
N GLU A 269 11.16 5.09 -14.53
CA GLU A 269 10.83 6.45 -14.06
C GLU A 269 9.63 6.48 -13.11
N LYS A 270 8.79 5.44 -13.14
CA LYS A 270 7.57 5.33 -12.31
C LYS A 270 7.83 4.70 -10.96
N ILE A 271 9.04 4.20 -10.73
CA ILE A 271 9.47 3.81 -9.40
C ILE A 271 9.50 5.06 -8.52
N GLU A 272 8.87 4.97 -7.34
CA GLU A 272 8.91 6.05 -6.36
C GLU A 272 10.27 6.09 -5.64
N TRP A 273 11.29 6.62 -6.31
CA TRP A 273 12.63 6.73 -5.74
C TRP A 273 12.64 7.49 -4.39
N THR A 274 11.75 8.46 -4.21
CA THR A 274 11.57 9.18 -2.95
C THR A 274 11.15 8.25 -1.79
N THR A 275 10.26 7.30 -2.07
CA THR A 275 9.82 6.28 -1.12
C THR A 275 10.94 5.26 -0.86
N MET A 276 11.65 4.82 -1.90
CA MET A 276 12.81 3.92 -1.77
C MET A 276 13.91 4.50 -0.87
N PHE A 277 14.34 5.74 -1.12
CA PHE A 277 15.35 6.42 -0.29
C PHE A 277 14.85 6.73 1.12
N PHE A 278 13.55 6.91 1.30
CA PHE A 278 12.96 7.06 2.63
C PHE A 278 13.11 5.78 3.44
N PHE A 279 12.82 4.61 2.86
CA PHE A 279 13.01 3.32 3.52
C PHE A 279 14.48 3.02 3.81
N ILE A 280 15.38 3.30 2.86
CA ILE A 280 16.83 3.16 3.11
C ILE A 280 17.24 3.99 4.33
N GLY A 281 16.84 5.26 4.39
CA GLY A 281 17.16 6.12 5.53
C GLY A 281 16.57 5.59 6.85
N LEU A 282 15.32 5.11 6.81
CA LEU A 282 14.65 4.53 7.97
C LEU A 282 15.36 3.26 8.48
N PHE A 283 15.69 2.34 7.59
CA PHE A 283 16.41 1.10 7.93
C PHE A 283 17.77 1.39 8.56
N VAL A 284 18.52 2.34 8.00
CA VAL A 284 19.81 2.76 8.57
C VAL A 284 19.63 3.32 9.99
N MET A 285 18.59 4.11 10.24
CA MET A 285 18.32 4.63 11.59
C MET A 285 17.86 3.53 12.56
N VAL A 286 17.03 2.59 12.11
CA VAL A 286 16.59 1.46 12.92
C VAL A 286 17.76 0.55 13.28
N GLY A 287 18.64 0.24 12.34
CA GLY A 287 19.86 -0.53 12.59
C GLY A 287 20.79 0.12 13.60
N ALA A 288 20.85 1.46 13.63
CA ALA A 288 21.59 2.19 14.66
C ALA A 288 20.94 2.08 16.06
N LEU A 289 19.61 2.02 16.14
CA LEU A 289 18.90 1.78 17.40
C LEU A 289 19.13 0.36 17.92
N GLU A 290 19.07 -0.62 17.02
CA GLU A 290 19.33 -2.03 17.31
C GLU A 290 20.78 -2.24 17.78
N THR A 291 21.77 -1.77 17.01
CA THR A 291 23.19 -1.88 17.35
C THR A 291 23.53 -1.22 18.69
N THR A 292 22.83 -0.14 19.05
CA THR A 292 23.06 0.55 20.32
C THR A 292 22.29 -0.03 21.52
N GLY A 293 21.54 -1.12 21.32
CA GLY A 293 20.71 -1.77 22.34
C GLY A 293 19.48 -0.94 22.76
N ALA A 294 19.14 0.11 22.02
CA ALA A 294 18.00 0.97 22.38
C ALA A 294 16.68 0.22 22.30
N ILE A 295 16.53 -0.67 21.33
CA ILE A 295 15.34 -1.51 21.14
C ILE A 295 15.18 -2.47 22.33
N ASP A 296 16.27 -3.10 22.76
CA ASP A 296 16.27 -4.03 23.91
C ASP A 296 15.84 -3.33 25.20
N HIS A 297 16.35 -2.12 25.47
CA HIS A 297 15.96 -1.34 26.65
C HIS A 297 14.46 -0.98 26.64
N VAL A 298 13.89 -0.70 25.47
CA VAL A 298 12.45 -0.44 25.34
C VAL A 298 11.66 -1.73 25.59
N ALA A 299 12.12 -2.86 25.05
CA ALA A 299 11.49 -4.16 25.27
C ALA A 299 11.50 -4.55 26.77
N GLU A 300 12.64 -4.41 27.45
CA GLU A 300 12.77 -4.66 28.89
C GLU A 300 11.86 -3.74 29.71
N ALA A 301 11.80 -2.45 29.37
CA ALA A 301 10.92 -1.50 30.06
C ALA A 301 9.43 -1.87 29.90
N ILE A 302 9.02 -2.35 28.72
CA ILE A 302 7.65 -2.84 28.51
C ILE A 302 7.40 -4.11 29.36
N THR A 303 8.34 -5.05 29.40
CA THR A 303 8.21 -6.27 30.21
C THR A 303 8.12 -5.95 31.72
N ASP A 304 8.89 -4.98 32.20
CA ASP A 304 8.86 -4.55 33.60
C ASP A 304 7.52 -3.92 33.99
N VAL A 305 6.98 -3.03 33.13
CA VAL A 305 5.68 -2.38 33.37
C VAL A 305 4.53 -3.40 33.36
N THR A 306 4.60 -4.37 32.47
CA THR A 306 3.56 -5.38 32.29
C THR A 306 3.71 -6.59 33.23
N ASN A 307 4.76 -6.65 34.04
CA ASN A 307 5.18 -7.83 34.80
C ASN A 307 5.27 -9.11 33.94
N GLY A 308 5.66 -8.97 32.67
CA GLY A 308 5.72 -10.06 31.70
C GLY A 308 4.36 -10.65 31.29
N ASN A 309 3.25 -9.92 31.54
CA ASN A 309 1.94 -10.35 31.08
C ASN A 309 1.74 -9.99 29.61
N ARG A 310 1.87 -11.00 28.73
CA ARG A 310 1.66 -10.86 27.28
C ARG A 310 0.33 -10.19 26.87
N ASN A 311 -0.75 -10.37 27.63
CA ASN A 311 -2.03 -9.72 27.31
C ASN A 311 -2.00 -8.22 27.62
N ALA A 312 -1.22 -7.82 28.63
CA ALA A 312 -1.01 -6.43 28.98
C ALA A 312 -0.07 -5.75 27.96
N GLU A 313 1.01 -6.45 27.57
CA GLU A 313 1.92 -6.04 26.47
C GLU A 313 1.17 -5.80 25.15
N LEU A 314 0.26 -6.71 24.76
CA LEU A 314 -0.52 -6.60 23.52
C LEU A 314 -1.52 -5.43 23.52
N VAL A 315 -2.03 -5.03 24.68
CA VAL A 315 -3.02 -3.94 24.81
C VAL A 315 -2.34 -2.60 25.15
N GLY A 316 -1.02 -2.60 25.34
CA GLY A 316 -0.22 -1.41 25.65
C GLY A 316 -0.48 -0.87 27.07
N ILE A 317 -0.76 -1.76 28.02
CA ILE A 317 -1.02 -1.44 29.44
C ILE A 317 0.04 -2.09 30.31
#